data_AF-T2SQ96-F1
#
_entry.id   AF-T2SQ96-F1
#
_cell.length_a   1.000
_cell.length_b   1.000
_cell.length_c   1.000
_cell.angle_alpha   90.00
_cell.angle_beta   90.00
_cell.angle_gamma   90.00
#
_symmetry.space_group_name_H-M   'P 1'
#
loop_
_entity.id
_entity.type
_entity.pdbx_description
1 polymer ?
#
loop_
_entity_poly.entity_id
_entity_poly.type
_entity_poly.pdbx_seq_one_letter_code
_entity_poly.pdbx_strand_id
1 'polypeptide(L)'
;MVALGRVDAILFTGGLGENYSALRESVCERLENLGIALHKPTNDNPGSALVNLSQPNTKVQILRIPTDEELKIALQTKKVLEKTE
;
A
#
# COMPACT_ATOMS: atom_id res chain seq x y z
N MET A 1 -0.31 -11.50 10.00
CA MET A 1 0.88 -11.95 10.75
C MET A 1 0.92 -13.46 10.90
N VAL A 2 -0.17 -14.13 11.27
CA VAL A 2 -0.20 -15.61 11.45
C VAL A 2 0.35 -16.39 10.25
N ALA A 3 -0.06 -16.08 9.02
CA ALA A 3 0.41 -16.79 7.83
C ALA A 3 1.83 -16.41 7.37
N LEU A 4 2.26 -15.18 7.63
CA LEU A 4 3.53 -14.63 7.12
C LEU A 4 4.66 -14.65 8.16
N GLY A 5 4.35 -14.90 9.44
CA GLY A 5 5.24 -14.74 10.60
C GLY A 5 5.53 -13.28 10.93
N ARG A 6 5.85 -12.47 9.92
CA ARG A 6 6.16 -11.04 10.00
C ARG A 6 5.49 -10.29 8.85
N VAL A 7 5.14 -9.03 9.10
CA VAL A 7 4.69 -8.09 8.06
C VAL A 7 5.58 -6.87 8.16
N ASP A 8 6.22 -6.48 7.06
CA ASP A 8 7.06 -5.29 6.99
C ASP A 8 6.31 -4.05 6.53
N ALA A 9 5.31 -4.25 5.65
CA ALA A 9 4.50 -3.18 5.11
C ALA A 9 3.08 -3.63 4.78
N ILE A 10 2.15 -2.67 4.83
CA ILE A 10 0.80 -2.76 4.27
C ILE A 10 0.74 -1.77 3.10
N LEU A 11 0.28 -2.24 1.94
CA LEU A 11 0.19 -1.46 0.71
C LEU A 11 -1.28 -1.19 0.39
N PHE A 12 -1.62 0.08 0.18
CA PHE A 12 -2.89 0.52 -0.37
C PHE A 12 -2.70 0.98 -1.81
N THR A 13 -3.42 0.36 -2.73
CA THR A 13 -3.36 0.62 -4.17
C THR A 13 -4.74 0.39 -4.79
N GLY A 14 -4.92 0.72 -6.07
CA GLY A 14 -6.19 0.65 -6.79
C GLY A 14 -7.19 1.71 -6.32
N GLY A 15 -8.41 1.68 -6.88
CA GLY A 15 -9.40 2.74 -6.73
C GLY A 15 -9.65 3.18 -5.28
N LEU A 16 -10.18 2.29 -4.44
CA LEU A 16 -10.49 2.62 -3.03
C LEU A 16 -9.25 2.76 -2.16
N GLY A 17 -8.25 1.88 -2.34
CA GLY A 17 -7.03 1.92 -1.55
C GLY A 17 -6.29 3.25 -1.70
N GLU A 18 -6.25 3.81 -2.90
CA GLU A 18 -5.57 5.07 -3.17
C GLU A 18 -6.39 6.30 -2.77
N ASN A 19 -7.70 6.28 -3.04
CA ASN A 19 -8.49 7.50 -3.02
C ASN A 19 -9.41 7.64 -1.80
N TYR A 20 -9.59 6.59 -1.00
CA TYR A 20 -10.50 6.63 0.14
C TYR A 20 -9.75 6.55 1.48
N SER A 21 -9.44 7.71 2.05
CA SER A 21 -8.69 7.85 3.30
C SER A 21 -9.36 7.18 4.50
N ALA A 22 -10.69 7.28 4.61
CA ALA A 22 -11.45 6.67 5.71
C ALA A 22 -11.39 5.14 5.69
N LEU A 23 -11.29 4.51 4.52
CA LEU A 23 -11.07 3.07 4.43
C LEU A 23 -9.69 2.68 4.95
N ARG A 24 -8.64 3.43 4.59
CA ARG A 24 -7.29 3.17 5.12
C ARG A 24 -7.23 3.33 6.63
N GLU A 25 -7.91 4.36 7.15
CA GLU A 25 -8.03 4.61 8.59
C GLU A 25 -8.75 3.46 9.29
N SER A 26 -9.92 3.06 8.81
CA SER A 26 -10.69 1.95 9.39
C SER A 26 -9.94 0.61 9.35
N VAL A 27 -9.18 0.34 8.28
CA VAL A 27 -8.38 -0.89 8.17
C VAL A 27 -7.20 -0.90 9.17
N CYS A 28 -6.62 0.26 9.47
CA CYS A 28 -5.48 0.36 10.37
C CYS A 28 -5.86 0.59 11.85
N GLU A 29 -7.14 0.84 12.12
CA GLU A 29 -7.64 1.20 13.44
C GLU A 29 -7.41 0.06 14.46
N ARG A 30 -6.95 0.41 15.67
CA ARG A 30 -6.75 -0.53 16.80
C ARG A 30 -5.70 -1.63 16.56
N LEU A 31 -4.79 -1.43 15.60
CA LEU A 31 -3.70 -2.37 15.28
C LEU A 31 -2.33 -1.93 15.81
N GLU A 32 -2.27 -0.94 16.69
CA GLU A 32 -1.02 -0.34 17.20
C GLU A 32 -0.14 -1.38 17.93
N ASN A 33 -0.78 -2.31 18.65
CA ASN A 33 -0.08 -3.42 19.32
C ASN A 33 0.62 -4.38 18.35
N LEU A 34 0.21 -4.39 17.08
CA LEU A 34 0.86 -5.14 16.01
C LEU A 34 1.93 -4.31 15.28
N GLY A 35 2.19 -3.08 15.73
CA GLY A 35 3.15 -2.16 15.14
C GLY A 35 2.64 -1.41 13.91
N ILE A 36 1.32 -1.42 13.68
CA ILE A 36 0.63 -0.71 12.59
C ILE A 36 0.00 0.54 13.19
N ALA A 37 0.51 1.72 12.86
CA ALA A 37 -0.08 2.98 13.29
C ALA A 37 -0.04 4.00 12.16
N LEU A 38 -1.21 4.52 11.81
CA LEU A 38 -1.42 5.45 10.70
C LEU A 38 -1.21 6.91 11.14
N HIS A 39 -0.49 7.69 10.35
CA HIS A 39 -0.36 9.13 10.51
C HIS A 39 -1.52 9.82 9.80
N LYS A 40 -2.59 10.08 10.57
CA LYS A 40 -3.85 10.62 10.07
C LYS A 40 -3.71 11.89 9.20
N PRO A 41 -2.91 12.91 9.56
CA PRO A 41 -2.75 14.09 8.71
C PRO A 41 -2.21 13.78 7.31
N THR A 42 -1.25 12.86 7.20
CA THR A 42 -0.72 12.43 5.89
C THR A 42 -1.72 11.56 5.15
N ASN A 43 -2.47 10.72 5.86
CA ASN A 43 -3.53 9.89 5.29
C ASN A 43 -4.69 10.69 4.68
N ASP A 44 -5.05 11.81 5.32
CA ASP A 44 -6.16 12.67 4.88
C ASP A 44 -5.80 13.40 3.58
N ASN A 45 -4.53 13.76 3.37
CA ASN A 45 -4.06 14.47 2.18
C ASN A 45 -2.75 13.87 1.61
N PRO A 46 -2.77 12.66 1.03
CA PRO A 46 -1.55 11.94 0.60
C PRO A 46 -1.05 12.36 -0.79
N GLY A 47 -1.56 13.43 -1.41
CA GLY A 47 -1.14 13.86 -2.76
C GLY A 47 -1.52 12.85 -3.85
N SER A 48 -0.69 12.67 -4.88
CA SER A 48 -0.89 11.68 -5.96
C SER A 48 0.29 10.72 -6.14
N ALA A 49 1.41 10.96 -5.45
CA ALA A 49 2.60 10.13 -5.54
C ALA A 49 2.53 8.93 -4.56
N LEU A 50 3.57 8.11 -4.58
CA LEU A 50 3.84 7.16 -3.51
C LEU A 50 4.05 7.94 -2.20
N VAL A 51 3.32 7.56 -1.15
CA VAL A 51 3.41 8.23 0.16
C VAL A 51 3.42 7.21 1.28
N ASN A 52 4.32 7.43 2.25
CA ASN A 52 4.30 6.72 3.52
C ASN A 52 3.31 7.38 4.48
N LEU A 53 2.33 6.60 4.91
CA LEU A 53 1.23 6.97 5.78
C LEU A 53 1.46 6.50 7.23
N SER A 54 2.57 5.85 7.56
CA SER A 54 2.81 5.37 8.93
C SER A 54 3.24 6.49 9.87
N GLN A 55 2.89 6.37 11.15
CA GLN A 55 3.50 7.18 12.22
C GLN A 55 5.02 6.94 12.27
N PRO A 56 5.82 7.93 12.74
CA PRO A 56 7.26 7.74 12.94
C PRO A 56 7.55 6.54 13.86
N ASN A 57 8.67 5.84 13.59
CA ASN A 57 9.17 4.72 14.42
C ASN A 57 8.21 3.52 14.56
N THR A 58 7.27 3.35 13.64
CA THR A 58 6.41 2.16 13.57
C THR A 58 7.17 0.95 13.01
N LYS A 59 6.80 -0.25 13.46
CA LYS A 59 7.43 -1.50 12.99
C LYS A 59 6.94 -1.91 11.61
N VAL A 60 5.69 -1.57 11.26
CA VAL A 60 5.07 -1.88 9.98
C VAL A 60 4.83 -0.58 9.22
N GLN A 61 5.39 -0.48 8.01
CA GLN A 61 5.17 0.67 7.14
C GLN A 61 3.77 0.60 6.52
N ILE A 62 3.15 1.75 6.29
CA ILE A 62 1.83 1.83 5.64
C ILE A 62 2.01 2.71 4.41
N LEU A 63 1.92 2.16 3.22
CA LEU A 63 2.21 2.90 1.99
C LEU A 63 0.98 3.00 1.12
N ARG A 64 0.74 4.19 0.57
CA ARG A 64 -0.11 4.35 -0.62
C ARG A 64 0.80 4.30 -1.84
N ILE A 65 0.49 3.42 -2.79
CA ILE A 65 1.22 3.30 -4.05
C ILE A 65 0.22 3.38 -5.20
N PRO A 66 0.31 4.39 -6.08
CA PRO A 66 -0.46 4.42 -7.32
C PRO A 66 -0.15 3.19 -8.18
N THR A 67 -1.19 2.47 -8.62
CA THR A 67 -1.03 1.41 -9.62
C THR A 67 -1.28 1.93 -11.03
N ASP A 68 -0.54 1.36 -11.98
CA ASP A 68 -0.76 1.51 -13.41
C ASP A 68 -1.03 0.11 -13.97
N GLU A 69 -2.33 -0.22 -14.09
CA GLU A 69 -2.78 -1.55 -14.48
C GLU A 69 -2.42 -1.81 -15.95
N GLU A 70 -2.56 -0.80 -16.80
CA GLU A 70 -2.21 -0.84 -18.22
C GLU A 70 -0.72 -1.12 -18.43
N LEU A 71 0.16 -0.43 -17.69
CA LEU A 71 1.60 -0.69 -17.71
C LEU A 71 1.92 -2.11 -17.24
N LYS A 72 1.24 -2.58 -16.19
CA LYS A 72 1.45 -3.94 -15.69
C LYS A 72 1.09 -4.99 -16.74
N ILE A 73 -0.03 -4.81 -17.44
CA ILE A 73 -0.45 -5.68 -18.54
C ILE A 73 0.57 -5.63 -19.67
N ALA A 74 0.99 -4.44 -20.11
CA ALA A 74 1.96 -4.28 -21.19
C ALA A 74 3.29 -4.99 -20.89
N LEU A 75 3.81 -4.84 -19.67
CA LEU A 75 5.04 -5.52 -19.22
C LEU A 75 4.88 -7.04 -19.15
N GLN A 76 3.71 -7.53 -18.72
CA GLN A 76 3.44 -8.98 -18.70
C GLN A 76 3.35 -9.54 -20.13
N THR A 77 2.66 -8.87 -21.04
CA THR A 77 2.57 -9.23 -22.46
C THR A 77 3.95 -9.29 -23.10
N LYS A 78 4.77 -8.24 -22.92
CA LYS A 78 6.15 -8.20 -23.40
C LYS A 78 6.95 -9.40 -22.90
N LYS A 79 6.89 -9.70 -21.61
CA LYS A 79 7.63 -10.81 -20.99
C LYS A 79 7.22 -12.18 -21.54
N VAL A 80 5.96 -12.37 -21.93
CA VAL A 80 5.50 -13.62 -22.56
C VAL A 80 6.05 -13.74 -23.98
N LEU A 81 6.01 -12.66 -24.75
CA LEU A 81 6.55 -12.64 -26.12
C LEU A 81 8.06 -12.91 -26.14
N GLU A 82 8.83 -12.26 -25.26
CA GLU A 82 10.29 -12.44 -25.16
C GLU A 82 10.73 -13.83 -24.68
N LYS A 83 9.84 -14.62 -24.05
CA LYS A 83 10.13 -15.99 -23.62
C LYS A 83 9.86 -17.04 -24.69
N THR A 84 9.19 -16.64 -25.77
CA THR A 84 8.77 -17.54 -26.85
C THR A 84 9.81 -17.57 -27.98
N GLU A 85 10.80 -16.67 -27.94
CA GLU A 85 12.04 -16.69 -28.74
C GLU A 85 13.17 -17.41 -27.98
#